data_AF-A0A7S3UQZ5-F1
#
_entry.id   AF-A0A7S3UQZ5-F1
#
_cell.length_a   1.000
_cell.length_b   1.000
_cell.length_c   1.000
_cell.angle_alpha   90.00
_cell.angle_beta   90.00
_cell.angle_gamma   90.00
#
_symmetry.space_group_name_H-M   'P 1'
#
loop_
_entity.id
_entity.type
_entity.pdbx_description
1 polymer ?
#
loop_
_entity_poly.entity_id
_entity_poly.type
_entity_poly.pdbx_seq_one_letter_code
_entity_poly.pdbx_strand_id
1 'polypeptide(L)'
;LQTLFGSEDQVTTSDGASLDIQIEDDYEGPHLDFNKLTLDQVLDMLEHFKQGRILHIKYGFEILSRTKKMLAAEPTLQEIAIAEGKKLTVVGDIHGQLQDLFSIFTINGLPGPDNEYLFNGDFVDRGHYGA
;
A
#
# COMPACT_ATOMS: atom_id res chain seq x y z
N LEU A 1 20.42 21.20 0.75
CA LEU A 1 19.03 20.96 0.30
C LEU A 1 18.67 21.62 -1.03
N GLN A 2 19.61 22.30 -1.71
CA GLN A 2 19.37 23.02 -2.97
C GLN A 2 20.21 22.48 -4.14
N THR A 3 20.56 21.19 -4.08
CA THR A 3 21.38 20.51 -5.11
C THR A 3 20.63 19.32 -5.74
N LEU A 4 19.36 19.11 -5.41
CA LEU A 4 18.53 18.00 -5.91
C LEU A 4 17.46 18.43 -6.92
N PHE A 5 17.35 19.72 -7.24
CA PHE A 5 16.44 20.23 -8.27
C PHE A 5 17.25 20.94 -9.36
N GLY A 6 17.85 20.14 -10.24
CA GLY A 6 18.46 20.61 -11.47
C GLY A 6 17.44 20.54 -12.62
N SER A 7 17.23 21.70 -13.24
CA SER A 7 16.64 21.95 -14.58
C SER A 7 15.30 21.29 -14.91
N GLU A 8 14.25 22.12 -14.95
CA GLU A 8 13.09 21.92 -15.82
C GLU A 8 13.56 21.77 -17.27
N ASP A 9 13.36 20.59 -17.87
CA ASP A 9 12.78 20.49 -19.22
C ASP A 9 12.44 19.04 -19.60
N GLN A 10 11.24 18.88 -20.15
CA GLN A 10 10.62 17.68 -20.76
C GLN A 10 10.11 16.59 -19.81
N VAL A 11 9.05 16.91 -19.06
CA VAL A 11 8.11 15.87 -18.58
C VAL A 11 7.21 15.47 -19.75
N THR A 12 7.68 14.56 -20.58
CA THR A 12 6.79 13.80 -21.47
C THR A 12 6.03 12.79 -20.62
N THR A 13 4.78 13.14 -20.29
CA THR A 13 3.81 12.26 -19.66
C THR A 13 3.51 11.10 -20.60
N SER A 14 4.13 9.96 -20.36
CA SER A 14 3.70 8.67 -20.88
C SER A 14 2.99 7.90 -19.77
N ASP A 15 1.75 7.50 -20.06
CA ASP A 15 0.91 6.68 -19.20
C ASP A 15 1.57 5.32 -18.93
N GLY A 16 2.41 5.25 -17.89
CA GLY A 16 3.09 3.99 -17.52
C GLY A 16 4.57 4.10 -17.18
N ALA A 17 5.06 5.24 -16.68
CA ALA A 17 6.44 5.36 -16.25
C ALA A 17 6.77 4.42 -15.07
N SER A 18 7.36 3.26 -15.38
CA SER A 18 8.29 2.61 -14.46
C SER A 18 9.50 3.51 -14.34
N LEU A 19 9.67 4.18 -13.19
CA LEU A 19 10.96 4.79 -12.89
C LEU A 19 11.98 3.66 -12.85
N ASP A 20 13.08 3.79 -13.59
CA ASP A 20 14.18 2.82 -13.57
C ASP A 20 15.00 2.99 -12.28
N ILE A 21 14.33 2.77 -11.14
CA ILE A 21 14.92 2.76 -9.82
C ILE A 21 15.55 1.38 -9.67
N GLN A 22 16.88 1.35 -9.65
CA GLN A 22 17.65 0.17 -9.34
C GLN A 22 17.50 -0.16 -7.85
N ILE A 23 17.45 -1.46 -7.55
CA ILE A 23 17.47 -1.95 -6.17
C ILE A 23 18.92 -2.25 -5.86
N GLU A 24 19.44 -1.79 -4.73
CA GLU A 24 20.80 -2.08 -4.31
C GLU A 24 20.97 -3.58 -3.98
N ASP A 25 22.15 -4.13 -4.30
CA ASP A 25 22.46 -5.55 -4.13
C ASP A 25 22.40 -6.02 -2.65
N ASP A 26 22.48 -5.08 -1.70
CA ASP A 26 22.41 -5.31 -0.25
C ASP A 26 21.00 -5.13 0.33
N TYR A 27 19.98 -4.90 -0.50
CA TYR A 27 18.60 -4.80 -0.03
C TYR A 27 18.04 -6.18 0.37
N GLU A 28 17.96 -6.42 1.68
CA GLU A 28 17.44 -7.68 2.25
C GLU A 28 15.91 -7.69 2.50
N GLY A 29 15.18 -6.72 1.95
CA GLY A 29 13.73 -6.62 2.16
C GLY A 29 12.88 -7.39 1.14
N PRO A 30 11.54 -7.28 1.25
CA PRO A 30 10.60 -7.97 0.37
C PRO A 30 10.77 -7.55 -1.09
N HIS A 31 10.70 -8.51 -2.00
CA HIS A 31 10.75 -8.28 -3.45
C HIS A 31 9.37 -8.47 -4.07
N LEU A 32 8.76 -7.36 -4.49
CA LEU A 32 7.40 -7.34 -5.03
C LEU A 32 7.42 -7.35 -6.56
N ASP A 33 6.68 -8.29 -7.16
CA ASP A 33 6.38 -8.30 -8.59
C ASP A 33 4.92 -7.91 -8.79
N PHE A 34 4.66 -6.67 -9.18
CA PHE A 34 3.30 -6.18 -9.35
C PHE A 34 2.63 -6.66 -10.65
N ASN A 35 3.31 -7.40 -11.53
CA ASN A 35 2.66 -8.10 -12.63
C ASN A 35 2.07 -9.44 -12.18
N LYS A 36 2.63 -10.01 -11.11
CA LYS A 36 2.20 -11.27 -10.51
C LYS A 36 2.30 -11.21 -8.99
N LEU A 37 1.60 -10.25 -8.39
CA LEU A 37 1.65 -10.05 -6.95
C LEU A 37 1.00 -11.24 -6.23
N THR A 38 1.75 -11.88 -5.34
CA THR A 38 1.31 -13.04 -4.57
C THR A 38 1.03 -12.68 -3.11
N LEU A 39 0.22 -13.51 -2.43
CA LEU A 39 -0.02 -13.33 -1.00
C LEU A 39 1.28 -13.41 -0.19
N ASP A 40 2.16 -14.35 -0.51
CA ASP A 40 3.44 -14.52 0.20
C ASP A 40 4.30 -13.24 0.14
N GLN A 41 4.37 -12.59 -1.02
CA GLN A 41 5.07 -11.30 -1.16
C GLN A 41 4.46 -10.20 -0.28
N VAL A 42 3.13 -10.17 -0.16
CA VAL A 42 2.44 -9.21 0.72
C VAL A 42 2.69 -9.55 2.19
N LEU A 43 2.70 -10.83 2.55
CA LEU A 43 3.00 -11.29 3.91
C LEU A 43 4.44 -10.96 4.30
N ASP A 44 5.40 -11.17 3.41
CA ASP A 44 6.80 -10.77 3.61
C ASP A 44 6.93 -9.27 3.84
N MET A 45 6.17 -8.46 3.07
CA MET A 45 6.11 -7.01 3.28
C MET A 45 5.51 -6.64 4.64
N LEU A 46 4.45 -7.31 5.06
CA LEU A 46 3.84 -7.08 6.37
C LEU A 46 4.80 -7.43 7.52
N GLU A 47 5.51 -8.56 7.42
CA GLU A 47 6.51 -8.96 8.42
C GLU A 47 7.70 -7.98 8.44
N HIS A 48 8.14 -7.50 7.27
CA HIS A 48 9.18 -6.46 7.17
C HIS A 48 8.77 -5.17 7.90
N PHE A 49 7.52 -4.72 7.74
CA PHE A 49 6.99 -3.56 8.47
C PHE A 49 6.82 -3.82 9.96
N LYS A 50 6.42 -5.04 10.35
CA LYS A 50 6.31 -5.44 11.76
C LYS A 50 7.66 -5.35 12.49
N GLN A 51 8.76 -5.59 11.79
CA GLN A 51 10.12 -5.41 12.29
C GLN A 51 10.59 -3.95 12.30
N GLY A 52 9.75 -3.00 11.90
CA GLY A 52 10.07 -1.57 11.82
C GLY A 52 11.03 -1.23 10.68
N ARG A 53 11.17 -2.11 9.68
CA ARG A 53 12.03 -1.87 8.52
C ARG A 53 11.29 -1.14 7.42
N ILE A 54 12.04 -0.41 6.60
CA ILE A 54 11.50 0.44 5.52
C ILE A 54 11.46 -0.36 4.21
N LEU A 55 10.36 -0.22 3.48
CA LEU A 55 10.21 -0.79 2.14
C LEU A 55 11.05 0.03 1.14
N HIS A 56 11.71 -0.64 0.19
CA HIS A 56 12.50 0.04 -0.82
C HIS A 56 11.64 1.03 -1.64
N ILE A 57 12.19 2.20 -1.96
CA ILE A 57 11.45 3.32 -2.57
C ILE A 57 10.83 2.96 -3.92
N LYS A 58 11.48 2.07 -4.69
CA LYS A 58 10.93 1.52 -5.94
C LYS A 58 9.53 0.95 -5.74
N TYR A 59 9.37 0.08 -4.73
CA TYR A 59 8.10 -0.58 -4.44
C TYR A 59 7.07 0.39 -3.89
N GLY A 60 7.49 1.30 -3.00
CA GLY A 60 6.62 2.37 -2.49
C GLY A 60 6.06 3.25 -3.62
N PHE A 61 6.92 3.69 -4.54
CA PHE A 61 6.51 4.49 -5.70
C PHE A 61 5.56 3.73 -6.62
N GLU A 62 5.81 2.45 -6.86
CA GLU A 62 4.97 1.63 -7.73
C GLU A 62 3.58 1.38 -7.12
N ILE A 63 3.50 1.10 -5.82
CA ILE A 63 2.22 1.00 -5.08
C ILE A 63 1.44 2.30 -5.24
N LEU A 64 2.05 3.44 -4.90
CA LEU A 64 1.37 4.75 -4.97
C LEU A 64 0.90 5.08 -6.39
N SER A 65 1.72 4.81 -7.40
CA SER A 65 1.40 5.10 -8.80
C SER A 65 0.24 4.25 -9.31
N ARG A 66 0.23 2.95 -9.00
CA ARG A 66 -0.85 2.03 -9.40
C ARG A 66 -2.13 2.35 -8.64
N THR A 67 -2.07 2.52 -7.32
CA THR A 67 -3.22 2.85 -6.48
C THR A 67 -3.85 4.18 -6.90
N LYS A 68 -3.06 5.22 -7.21
CA LYS A 68 -3.57 6.50 -7.72
C LYS A 68 -4.38 6.32 -9.00
N LYS A 69 -3.88 5.53 -9.96
CA LYS A 69 -4.59 5.24 -11.22
C LYS A 69 -5.89 4.48 -10.98
N MET A 70 -5.86 3.47 -10.11
CA MET A 70 -7.04 2.67 -9.76
C MET A 70 -8.11 3.54 -9.10
N LEU A 71 -7.76 4.27 -8.04
CA LEU A 71 -8.71 5.11 -7.29
C LEU A 71 -9.25 6.29 -8.12
N ALA A 72 -8.48 6.81 -9.08
CA ALA A 72 -8.96 7.88 -9.94
C ALA A 72 -10.05 7.45 -10.93
N ALA A 73 -10.16 6.14 -11.22
CA ALA A 73 -11.20 5.59 -12.09
C ALA A 73 -12.51 5.30 -11.35
N GLU A 74 -12.47 5.29 -10.01
CA GLU A 74 -13.60 4.94 -9.15
C GLU A 74 -14.52 6.15 -8.88
N PRO A 75 -15.85 5.97 -8.80
CA PRO A 75 -16.76 7.04 -8.41
C PRO A 75 -16.57 7.48 -6.96
N THR A 76 -16.93 8.72 -6.67
CA THR A 76 -16.88 9.31 -5.32
C THR A 76 -17.77 8.57 -4.32
N LEU A 77 -18.92 8.05 -4.76
CA LEU A 77 -19.82 7.23 -3.95
C LEU A 77 -19.71 5.78 -4.42
N GLN A 78 -19.25 4.90 -3.53
CA GLN A 78 -19.10 3.48 -3.77
C GLN A 78 -20.30 2.72 -3.22
N GLU A 79 -20.88 1.84 -4.04
CA GLU A 79 -21.92 0.90 -3.62
C GLU A 79 -21.30 -0.50 -3.48
N ILE A 80 -21.31 -1.05 -2.26
CA ILE A 80 -20.71 -2.35 -1.96
C ILE A 80 -21.83 -3.37 -1.73
N ALA A 81 -21.90 -4.38 -2.60
CA ALA A 81 -22.83 -5.49 -2.46
C ALA A 81 -22.13 -6.68 -1.77
N ILE A 82 -22.62 -7.08 -0.61
CA ILE A 82 -22.07 -8.21 0.15
C ILE A 82 -22.81 -9.48 -0.27
N ALA A 83 -22.08 -10.42 -0.88
CA ALA A 83 -22.67 -11.69 -1.29
C ALA A 83 -23.04 -12.57 -0.08
N GLU A 84 -24.02 -13.46 -0.27
CA GLU A 84 -24.45 -14.40 0.77
C GLU A 84 -23.28 -15.28 1.23
N GLY A 85 -23.10 -15.41 2.55
CA GLY A 85 -22.00 -16.16 3.16
C GLY A 85 -20.68 -15.41 3.24
N LYS A 86 -20.56 -14.21 2.67
CA LYS A 86 -19.39 -13.34 2.83
C LYS A 86 -19.53 -12.40 4.01
N LYS A 87 -18.39 -11.88 4.45
CA LYS A 87 -18.31 -10.89 5.53
C LYS A 87 -17.62 -9.63 5.05
N LEU A 88 -18.19 -8.47 5.41
CA LEU A 88 -17.53 -7.17 5.31
C LEU A 88 -17.18 -6.68 6.72
N THR A 89 -15.92 -6.29 6.90
CA THR A 89 -15.42 -5.71 8.15
C THR A 89 -15.15 -4.23 7.94
N VAL A 90 -15.89 -3.38 8.65
CA VAL A 90 -15.66 -1.93 8.63
C VAL A 90 -14.71 -1.55 9.75
N VAL A 91 -13.58 -0.95 9.39
CA VAL A 91 -12.54 -0.47 10.30
C VAL A 91 -12.60 1.05 10.30
N GLY A 92 -12.65 1.66 11.48
CA GLY A 92 -12.56 3.12 11.64
C GLY A 92 -11.12 3.60 11.57
N ASP A 93 -10.85 4.73 12.21
CA ASP A 93 -9.54 5.36 12.20
C ASP A 93 -8.44 4.45 12.78
N ILE A 94 -7.27 4.46 12.15
CA ILE A 94 -6.06 3.77 12.62
C ILE A 94 -5.00 4.76 13.07
N HIS A 95 -4.95 5.96 12.48
CA HIS A 95 -4.01 7.02 12.86
C HIS A 95 -2.54 6.57 12.88
N GLY A 96 -2.09 5.75 11.92
CA GLY A 96 -0.70 5.30 11.84
C GLY A 96 -0.30 4.27 12.92
N GLN A 97 -1.26 3.66 13.61
CA GLN A 97 -1.01 2.61 14.60
C GLN A 97 -0.92 1.23 13.92
N LEU A 98 0.25 0.94 13.34
CA LEU A 98 0.47 -0.30 12.60
C LEU A 98 0.23 -1.58 13.43
N GLN A 99 0.44 -1.53 14.74
CA GLN A 99 0.16 -2.66 15.65
C GLN A 99 -1.34 -3.00 15.72
N ASP A 100 -2.21 -1.99 15.61
CA ASP A 100 -3.66 -2.19 15.62
C ASP A 100 -4.11 -2.86 14.33
N LEU A 101 -3.51 -2.48 13.19
CA LEU A 101 -3.74 -3.15 11.91
C LEU A 101 -3.40 -4.65 11.98
N PHE A 102 -2.24 -5.02 12.55
CA PHE A 102 -1.86 -6.42 12.74
C PHE A 102 -2.81 -7.16 13.69
N SER A 103 -3.28 -6.48 14.74
CA SER A 103 -4.24 -7.07 15.69
C SER A 103 -5.59 -7.35 15.02
N ILE A 104 -6.08 -6.42 14.20
CA ILE A 104 -7.30 -6.59 13.40
C ILE A 104 -7.16 -7.82 12.50
N PHE A 105 -6.08 -7.95 11.74
CA PHE A 105 -5.88 -9.10 10.87
C PHE A 105 -5.69 -10.43 11.62
N THR A 106 -5.10 -10.39 12.82
CA THR A 106 -4.95 -11.58 13.67
C THR A 106 -6.30 -12.08 14.19
N ILE A 107 -7.18 -11.16 14.60
CA ILE A 107 -8.49 -11.50 15.17
C ILE A 107 -9.50 -11.84 14.08
N ASN A 108 -9.47 -11.10 12.98
CA ASN A 108 -10.54 -11.08 11.98
C ASN A 108 -10.14 -11.75 10.66
N GLY A 109 -8.90 -12.23 10.55
CA GLY A 109 -8.34 -12.83 9.35
C GLY A 109 -7.88 -11.80 8.32
N LEU A 110 -7.03 -12.24 7.38
CA LEU A 110 -6.56 -11.37 6.30
C LEU A 110 -7.68 -11.04 5.31
N PRO A 111 -7.56 -9.91 4.59
CA PRO A 111 -8.44 -9.62 3.46
C PRO A 111 -8.39 -10.74 2.42
N GLY A 112 -9.55 -11.14 1.91
CA GLY A 112 -9.66 -12.21 0.93
C GLY A 112 -11.05 -12.29 0.30
N PRO A 113 -11.29 -13.26 -0.61
CA PRO A 113 -12.54 -13.36 -1.38
C PRO A 113 -13.82 -13.43 -0.54
N ASP A 114 -13.72 -14.00 0.67
CA ASP A 114 -14.86 -14.19 1.59
C ASP A 114 -14.79 -13.27 2.83
N ASN A 115 -13.70 -12.49 2.97
CA ASN A 115 -13.45 -11.61 4.11
C ASN A 115 -13.01 -10.23 3.60
N GLU A 116 -14.00 -9.39 3.31
CA GLU A 116 -13.83 -8.06 2.75
C GLU A 116 -13.60 -7.03 3.86
N TYR A 117 -12.87 -5.96 3.53
CA TYR A 117 -12.56 -4.87 4.46
C TYR A 117 -12.91 -3.52 3.84
N LEU A 118 -13.50 -2.65 4.67
CA LEU A 118 -13.67 -1.23 4.39
C LEU A 118 -12.96 -0.44 5.49
N PHE A 119 -11.88 0.26 5.15
CA PHE A 119 -11.20 1.17 6.07
C PHE A 119 -11.75 2.59 5.84
N ASN A 120 -12.42 3.15 6.84
CA ASN A 120 -13.21 4.38 6.73
C ASN A 120 -12.41 5.64 7.07
N GLY A 121 -11.29 5.86 6.37
CA GLY A 121 -10.47 7.06 6.51
C GLY A 121 -9.50 7.04 7.70
N ASP A 122 -8.81 8.17 7.90
CA ASP A 122 -7.85 8.42 8.99
C ASP A 122 -6.85 7.27 9.22
N PHE A 123 -6.16 6.89 8.13
CA PHE A 123 -5.13 5.83 8.16
C PHE A 123 -3.80 6.30 8.77
N VAL A 124 -3.47 7.59 8.64
CA VAL A 124 -2.14 8.19 8.89
C VAL A 124 -2.23 9.43 9.80
N ASP A 125 -1.15 10.21 9.94
CA ASP A 125 -0.97 11.46 10.72
C ASP A 125 -0.48 11.31 12.16
N ARG A 126 -1.27 10.76 13.09
CA ARG A 126 -1.00 10.95 14.54
C ARG A 126 -0.03 9.93 15.15
N GLY A 127 0.07 8.75 14.56
CA GLY A 127 0.85 7.63 15.08
C GLY A 127 2.27 7.60 14.55
N HIS A 128 3.16 6.95 15.29
CA HIS A 128 4.60 6.89 15.01
C HIS A 128 4.96 6.23 13.67
N TYR A 129 4.07 5.44 13.07
CA TYR A 129 4.27 4.81 11.76
C TYR A 129 3.47 5.47 10.64
N GLY A 130 2.76 6.57 10.92
CA GLY A 130 1.98 7.32 9.93
C GLY A 130 2.31 8.82 9.88
N ALA A 131 3.31 9.27 10.64
CA ALA A 131 3.80 10.64 10.70
C ALA A 131 5.08 10.84 9.87
#